data_AF-A0A449IGL6-F1
#
_entry.id   AF-A0A449IGL6-F1
#
_cell.length_a   1.000
_cell.length_b   1.000
_cell.length_c   1.000
_cell.angle_alpha   90.00
_cell.angle_beta   90.00
_cell.angle_gamma   90.00
#
_symmetry.space_group_name_H-M   'P 1'
#
loop_
_entity.id
_entity.type
_entity.pdbx_description
1 polymer ?
#
loop_
_entity_poly.entity_id
_entity_poly.type
_entity_poly.pdbx_seq_one_letter_code
_entity_poly.pdbx_strand_id
1 'polypeptide(L)'
;MGSEQWNWEVNLIKSDELNANCGPGGKIIFYSGIIEQLKLSDDEIAAIMGHEIAHALREHGRESMSKAYGIEIAKQGAGALLGLGQDSLGLADTVVNYSLTLPNSRSNENEADLIGLELAARAGYNPNAAITCGRKWLSNHRMRRLNS
;
A
#
# COMPACT_ATOMS: atom_id res chain seq x y z
N MET A 1 18.36 -2.60 10.35
CA MET A 1 17.95 -3.95 10.83
C MET A 1 17.06 -4.52 9.75
N GLY A 2 17.34 -5.73 9.26
CA GLY A 2 16.59 -6.32 8.16
C GLY A 2 15.22 -6.86 8.63
N SER A 3 14.42 -7.30 7.66
CA SER A 3 13.07 -7.82 7.90
C SER A 3 13.03 -9.15 8.67
N GLU A 4 14.19 -9.79 8.88
CA GLU A 4 14.34 -10.98 9.71
C GLU A 4 13.95 -10.79 11.18
N GLN A 5 13.97 -9.56 11.70
CA GLN A 5 13.58 -9.25 13.08
C GLN A 5 12.11 -8.82 13.23
N TRP A 6 11.37 -8.75 12.12
CA TRP A 6 10.00 -8.29 12.14
C TRP A 6 9.08 -9.35 12.74
N ASN A 7 8.10 -8.92 13.53
CA ASN A 7 7.07 -9.79 14.09
C ASN A 7 5.90 -9.89 13.11
N TRP A 8 6.10 -10.71 12.07
CA TRP A 8 5.16 -10.93 10.98
C TRP A 8 3.80 -11.40 11.49
N GLU A 9 2.75 -10.73 11.04
CA GLU A 9 1.38 -11.01 11.43
C GLU A 9 0.43 -10.67 10.30
N VAL A 10 -0.51 -11.58 10.02
CA VAL A 10 -1.57 -11.38 9.02
C VAL A 10 -2.88 -11.15 9.75
N ASN A 11 -3.52 -10.02 9.45
CA ASN A 11 -4.79 -9.60 10.03
C ASN A 11 -5.87 -9.52 8.95
N LEU A 12 -7.05 -10.05 9.25
CA LEU A 12 -8.22 -9.92 8.41
C LEU A 12 -9.22 -8.97 9.08
N ILE A 13 -9.51 -7.86 8.42
CA ILE A 13 -10.54 -6.91 8.83
C ILE A 13 -11.83 -7.24 8.08
N LYS A 14 -12.91 -7.50 8.81
CA LYS A 14 -14.22 -7.70 8.21
C LYS A 14 -14.79 -6.36 7.73
N SER A 15 -14.79 -6.14 6.41
CA SER A 15 -15.22 -4.90 5.76
C SER A 15 -15.44 -5.14 4.28
N ASP A 16 -16.37 -4.40 3.65
CA ASP A 16 -16.62 -4.42 2.20
C ASP A 16 -15.59 -3.61 1.39
N GLU A 17 -14.57 -3.06 2.05
CA GLU A 17 -13.48 -2.35 1.41
C GLU A 17 -12.62 -3.31 0.55
N LEU A 18 -12.26 -2.86 -0.65
CA LEU A 18 -11.32 -3.57 -1.52
C LEU A 18 -9.93 -3.02 -1.25
N ASN A 19 -9.25 -3.56 -0.25
CA ASN A 19 -7.95 -3.04 0.15
C ASN A 19 -7.10 -4.13 0.83
N ALA A 20 -5.78 -3.95 0.77
CA ALA A 20 -4.77 -4.70 1.50
C ALA A 20 -3.55 -3.79 1.70
N ASN A 21 -2.77 -4.02 2.75
CA ASN A 21 -1.56 -3.24 3.03
C ASN A 21 -0.57 -4.07 3.84
N CYS A 22 0.73 -3.78 3.71
CA CYS A 22 1.76 -4.23 4.63
C CYS A 22 2.60 -3.05 5.14
N GLY A 23 2.58 -2.85 6.45
CA GLY A 23 3.40 -1.82 7.10
C GLY A 23 4.81 -2.33 7.46
N PRO A 24 5.76 -1.41 7.74
CA PRO A 24 7.03 -1.76 8.38
C PRO A 24 6.80 -2.54 9.68
N GLY A 25 7.63 -3.56 9.93
CA GLY A 25 7.46 -4.45 11.10
C GLY A 25 6.59 -5.67 10.84
N GLY A 26 6.16 -5.89 9.58
CA GLY A 26 5.54 -7.14 9.13
C GLY A 26 4.06 -7.26 9.44
N LYS A 27 3.37 -6.14 9.65
CA LYS A 27 1.92 -6.11 9.90
C LYS A 27 1.19 -6.04 8.56
N ILE A 28 0.62 -7.17 8.16
CA ILE A 28 -0.15 -7.33 6.93
C ILE A 28 -1.64 -7.25 7.29
N ILE A 29 -2.38 -6.44 6.54
CA ILE A 29 -3.82 -6.26 6.70
C ILE A 29 -4.51 -6.59 5.38
N PHE A 30 -5.52 -7.45 5.44
CA PHE A 30 -6.47 -7.70 4.36
C PHE A 30 -7.87 -7.28 4.81
N TYR A 31 -8.64 -6.68 3.90
CA TYR A 31 -10.05 -6.41 4.11
C TYR A 31 -10.86 -7.51 3.44
N SER A 32 -11.81 -8.15 4.14
CA SER A 32 -12.54 -9.32 3.62
C SER A 32 -13.18 -9.09 2.25
N GLY A 33 -13.63 -7.87 1.99
CA GLY A 33 -14.20 -7.44 0.72
C GLY A 33 -13.30 -7.70 -0.49
N ILE A 34 -11.97 -7.50 -0.37
CA ILE A 34 -11.06 -7.75 -1.49
C ILE A 34 -11.07 -9.21 -1.94
N ILE A 35 -11.16 -10.13 -0.98
CA ILE A 35 -11.19 -11.57 -1.24
C ILE A 35 -12.57 -11.98 -1.76
N GLU A 36 -13.63 -11.58 -1.05
CA GLU A 36 -15.00 -12.04 -1.30
C GLU A 36 -15.60 -11.45 -2.58
N GLN A 37 -15.40 -10.16 -2.84
CA GLN A 37 -16.01 -9.48 -3.99
C GLN A 37 -15.25 -9.74 -5.28
N LEU A 38 -13.92 -9.90 -5.23
CA LEU A 38 -13.12 -10.27 -6.40
C LEU A 38 -13.06 -11.79 -6.61
N LYS A 39 -13.53 -12.58 -5.62
CA LYS A 39 -13.47 -14.05 -5.61
C LYS A 39 -12.05 -14.53 -5.88
N LEU A 40 -11.12 -14.05 -5.07
CA LEU A 40 -9.69 -14.34 -5.26
C LEU A 40 -9.38 -15.82 -4.99
N SER A 41 -8.50 -16.40 -5.79
CA SER A 41 -7.85 -17.67 -5.45
C SER A 41 -6.65 -17.45 -4.53
N ASP A 42 -6.12 -18.52 -3.94
CA ASP A 42 -4.93 -18.46 -3.10
C ASP A 42 -3.72 -17.87 -3.85
N ASP A 43 -3.54 -18.22 -5.13
CA ASP A 43 -2.49 -17.62 -5.97
C ASP A 43 -2.65 -16.10 -6.15
N GLU A 44 -3.90 -15.62 -6.27
CA GLU A 44 -4.17 -14.19 -6.43
C GLU A 44 -4.03 -13.43 -5.11
N ILE A 45 -4.37 -14.06 -3.99
CA ILE A 45 -4.10 -13.53 -2.64
C ILE A 45 -2.59 -13.43 -2.43
N ALA A 46 -1.83 -14.46 -2.81
CA ALA A 46 -0.37 -14.46 -2.72
C ALA A 46 0.27 -13.38 -3.59
N ALA A 47 -0.29 -13.10 -4.79
CA ALA A 47 0.16 -12.01 -5.64
C ALA A 47 -0.01 -10.64 -4.95
N ILE A 48 -1.18 -10.38 -4.34
CA ILE A 48 -1.41 -9.14 -3.57
C ILE A 48 -0.47 -9.08 -2.37
N MET A 49 -0.36 -10.17 -1.60
CA MET A 49 0.49 -10.21 -0.41
C MET A 49 1.96 -9.97 -0.76
N GLY A 50 2.46 -10.56 -1.86
CA GLY A 50 3.82 -10.34 -2.34
C GLY A 50 4.08 -8.88 -2.71
N HIS A 51 3.14 -8.24 -3.40
CA HIS A 51 3.21 -6.82 -3.76
C HIS A 51 3.27 -5.92 -2.51
N GLU A 52 2.38 -6.15 -1.53
CA GLU A 52 2.38 -5.37 -0.28
C GLU A 52 3.65 -5.59 0.55
N ILE A 53 4.12 -6.83 0.67
CA ILE A 53 5.39 -7.14 1.35
C ILE A 53 6.54 -6.42 0.66
N ALA A 54 6.57 -6.38 -0.68
CA ALA A 54 7.60 -5.67 -1.42
C ALA A 54 7.61 -4.16 -1.10
N HIS A 55 6.43 -3.52 -1.01
CA HIS A 55 6.33 -2.13 -0.57
C HIS A 55 6.91 -1.92 0.84
N ALA A 56 6.62 -2.82 1.77
CA ALA A 56 7.15 -2.75 3.13
C ALA A 56 8.68 -2.94 3.16
N LEU A 57 9.20 -3.95 2.45
CA LEU A 57 10.63 -4.29 2.40
C LEU A 57 11.47 -3.19 1.74
N ARG A 58 10.93 -2.50 0.73
CA ARG A 58 11.60 -1.37 0.06
C ARG A 58 11.31 -0.02 0.71
N GLU A 59 10.61 -0.01 1.84
CA GLU A 59 10.23 1.18 2.59
C GLU A 59 9.51 2.23 1.73
N HIS A 60 8.76 1.82 0.70
CA HIS A 60 8.09 2.74 -0.22
C HIS A 60 7.12 3.69 0.51
N GLY A 61 6.40 3.19 1.53
CA GLY A 61 5.55 4.03 2.39
C GLY A 61 6.34 5.05 3.22
N ARG A 62 7.57 4.70 3.65
CA ARG A 62 8.46 5.60 4.40
C ARG A 62 9.10 6.64 3.48
N GLU A 63 9.40 6.27 2.24
CA GLU A 63 9.83 7.19 1.19
C GLU A 63 8.72 8.20 0.84
N SER A 64 7.49 7.72 0.65
CA SER A 64 6.30 8.57 0.43
C SER A 64 6.06 9.53 1.60
N MET A 65 6.20 9.05 2.84
CA MET A 65 6.14 9.86 4.05
C MET A 65 7.27 10.90 4.12
N SER A 66 8.52 10.52 3.84
CA SER A 66 9.65 11.45 3.84
C SER A 66 9.50 12.53 2.78
N LYS A 67 8.97 12.19 1.59
CA LYS A 67 8.60 13.16 0.54
C LYS A 67 7.49 14.10 1.02
N ALA A 68 6.45 13.58 1.66
CA ALA A 68 5.36 14.39 2.20
C ALA A 68 5.84 15.37 3.28
N TYR A 69 6.67 14.92 4.23
CA TYR A 69 7.30 15.78 5.23
C TYR A 69 8.24 16.82 4.61
N GLY A 70 9.04 16.45 3.62
CA GLY A 70 9.91 17.39 2.91
C GLY A 70 9.13 18.51 2.21
N ILE A 71 8.02 18.15 1.55
CA ILE A 71 7.09 19.11 0.94
C ILE A 71 6.45 20.00 2.00
N GLU A 72 6.03 19.44 3.12
CA GLU A 72 5.39 20.19 4.21
C GLU A 72 6.36 21.17 4.89
N ILE A 73 7.60 20.74 5.18
CA ILE A 73 8.66 21.62 5.70
C ILE A 73 8.95 22.75 4.70
N ALA A 74 9.02 22.44 3.40
CA ALA A 74 9.19 23.46 2.36
C ALA A 74 8.02 24.45 2.31
N LYS A 75 6.77 23.97 2.46
CA LYS A 75 5.57 24.82 2.53
C LYS A 75 5.53 25.67 3.79
N GLN A 76 5.93 25.14 4.95
CA GLN A 76 6.05 25.91 6.18
C GLN A 76 7.17 26.94 6.11
N GLY A 77 8.31 26.60 5.48
CA GLY A 77 9.39 27.56 5.21
C GLY A 77 8.94 28.69 4.27
N ALA A 78 8.19 28.37 3.21
CA ALA A 78 7.58 29.36 2.33
C ALA A 78 6.46 30.16 3.03
N GLY A 79 5.64 29.51 3.87
CA GLY A 79 4.56 30.10 4.65
C GLY A 79 5.07 31.03 5.75
N ALA A 80 6.19 30.70 6.39
CA ALA A 80 6.90 31.56 7.34
C ALA A 80 7.48 32.80 6.63
N LEU A 81 7.97 32.64 5.39
CA LEU A 81 8.38 33.77 4.55
C LEU A 81 7.19 34.69 4.18
N LEU A 82 5.97 34.13 4.15
CA LEU A 82 4.71 34.81 3.83
C LEU A 82 3.86 35.17 5.06
N GLY A 83 4.35 34.92 6.29
CA GLY A 83 3.70 35.33 7.54
C GLY A 83 2.50 34.49 8.00
N LEU A 84 2.33 33.24 7.56
CA LEU A 84 1.24 32.35 7.97
C LEU A 84 1.67 31.47 9.17
N GLY A 85 0.88 31.50 10.26
CA GLY A 85 1.21 30.94 11.58
C GLY A 85 1.18 29.40 11.69
N GLN A 86 1.85 28.88 12.73
CA GLN A 86 2.15 27.46 12.99
C GLN A 86 1.04 26.71 13.74
N ASP A 87 0.51 25.66 13.11
CA ASP A 87 -0.34 24.64 13.73
C ASP A 87 0.32 23.25 13.57
N SER A 88 1.51 23.06 14.15
CA SER A 88 2.43 21.98 13.73
C SER A 88 2.11 20.57 14.26
N LEU A 89 1.33 20.43 15.33
CA LEU A 89 1.08 19.13 15.98
C LEU A 89 -0.10 18.35 15.39
N GLY A 90 -1.22 19.01 15.05
CA GLY A 90 -2.34 18.35 14.36
C GLY A 90 -2.04 17.99 12.90
N LEU A 91 -1.09 18.70 12.29
CA LEU A 91 -0.62 18.42 10.93
C LEU A 91 0.21 17.14 10.86
N ALA A 92 0.99 16.81 11.88
CA ALA A 92 1.84 15.62 11.87
C ALA A 92 1.01 14.32 11.76
N ASP A 93 -0.03 14.17 12.57
CA ASP A 93 -0.93 13.00 12.51
C ASP A 93 -1.71 12.94 11.20
N THR A 94 -2.11 14.10 10.67
CA THR A 94 -2.81 14.17 9.38
C THR A 94 -1.88 13.80 8.23
N VAL A 95 -0.62 14.25 8.24
CA VAL A 95 0.38 13.96 7.23
C VAL A 95 0.78 12.48 7.25
N VAL A 96 0.90 11.86 8.43
CA VAL A 96 1.19 10.41 8.53
C VAL A 96 0.05 9.60 7.95
N ASN A 97 -1.20 9.87 8.36
CA ASN A 97 -2.37 9.19 7.80
C ASN A 97 -2.51 9.42 6.29
N TYR A 98 -2.32 10.67 5.83
CA TYR A 98 -2.41 11.01 4.43
C TYR A 98 -1.30 10.34 3.60
N SER A 99 -0.08 10.25 4.13
CA SER A 99 1.05 9.62 3.44
C SER A 99 0.89 8.12 3.28
N LEU A 100 0.23 7.45 4.21
CA LEU A 100 -0.15 6.03 4.07
C LEU A 100 -1.25 5.82 3.01
N THR A 101 -1.95 6.88 2.62
CA THR A 101 -2.98 6.86 1.56
C THR A 101 -2.51 7.46 0.23
N LEU A 102 -1.31 8.03 0.18
CA LEU A 102 -0.76 8.59 -1.05
C LEU A 102 -0.35 7.46 -2.00
N PRO A 103 -0.74 7.52 -3.29
CA PRO A 103 -0.34 6.51 -4.26
C PRO A 103 1.19 6.52 -4.42
N ASN A 104 1.82 5.36 -4.48
CA ASN A 104 3.26 5.31 -4.72
C ASN A 104 3.61 5.77 -6.14
N SER A 105 4.88 6.09 -6.34
CA SER A 105 5.39 6.42 -7.66
C SER A 105 5.32 5.21 -8.60
N ARG A 106 5.24 5.44 -9.92
CA ARG A 106 5.24 4.35 -10.91
C ARG A 106 6.47 3.45 -10.81
N SER A 107 7.63 3.98 -10.43
CA SER A 107 8.83 3.16 -10.24
C SER A 107 8.70 2.25 -9.02
N ASN A 108 8.10 2.74 -7.93
CA ASN A 108 7.89 1.97 -6.71
C ASN A 108 6.90 0.82 -6.95
N GLU A 109 5.83 1.09 -7.69
CA GLU A 109 4.85 0.06 -8.09
C GLU A 109 5.49 -1.00 -9.00
N ASN A 110 6.27 -0.61 -10.02
CA ASN A 110 6.97 -1.57 -10.90
C ASN A 110 7.97 -2.44 -10.11
N GLU A 111 8.66 -1.86 -9.14
CA GLU A 111 9.58 -2.60 -8.29
C GLU A 111 8.85 -3.54 -7.34
N ALA A 112 7.74 -3.09 -6.75
CA ALA A 112 6.89 -3.91 -5.90
C ALA A 112 6.29 -5.10 -6.69
N ASP A 113 5.87 -4.89 -7.94
CA ASP A 113 5.41 -5.95 -8.83
C ASP A 113 6.53 -6.98 -9.09
N LEU A 114 7.74 -6.54 -9.43
CA LEU A 114 8.86 -7.44 -9.71
C LEU A 114 9.19 -8.32 -8.50
N ILE A 115 9.39 -7.69 -7.34
CA ILE A 115 9.75 -8.39 -6.10
C ILE A 115 8.57 -9.25 -5.62
N GLY A 116 7.35 -8.74 -5.71
CA GLY A 116 6.14 -9.46 -5.29
C GLY A 116 5.92 -10.73 -6.10
N LEU A 117 6.13 -10.70 -7.42
CA LEU A 117 6.10 -11.88 -8.28
C LEU A 117 7.17 -12.91 -7.88
N GLU A 118 8.38 -12.46 -7.58
CA GLU A 118 9.46 -13.33 -7.10
C GLU A 118 9.13 -13.97 -5.74
N LEU A 119 8.57 -13.19 -4.81
CA LEU A 119 8.14 -13.68 -3.50
C LEU A 119 7.03 -14.72 -3.63
N ALA A 120 6.01 -14.46 -4.46
CA ALA A 120 4.93 -15.41 -4.71
C ALA A 120 5.46 -16.72 -5.31
N ALA A 121 6.34 -16.64 -6.30
CA ALA A 121 6.97 -17.80 -6.92
C ALA A 121 7.81 -18.62 -5.93
N ARG A 122 8.61 -17.94 -5.08
CA ARG A 122 9.42 -18.60 -4.04
C ARG A 122 8.57 -19.27 -2.96
N ALA A 123 7.38 -18.72 -2.69
CA ALA A 123 6.40 -19.30 -1.77
C ALA A 123 5.59 -20.46 -2.40
N GLY A 124 5.80 -20.79 -3.67
CA GLY A 124 5.15 -21.90 -4.37
C GLY A 124 3.83 -21.55 -5.07
N TYR A 125 3.47 -20.27 -5.13
CA TYR A 125 2.28 -19.78 -5.83
C TYR A 125 2.58 -19.44 -7.30
N ASN A 126 1.54 -19.42 -8.13
CA ASN A 126 1.68 -19.05 -9.54
C ASN A 126 1.82 -17.53 -9.73
N PRO A 127 3.01 -17.00 -10.10
CA PRO A 127 3.19 -15.56 -10.26
C PRO A 127 2.31 -14.96 -11.38
N ASN A 128 1.87 -15.75 -12.36
CA ASN A 128 0.97 -15.26 -13.41
C ASN A 128 -0.42 -14.88 -12.87
N ALA A 129 -0.79 -15.29 -11.66
CA ALA A 129 -2.05 -14.91 -11.02
C ALA A 129 -2.15 -13.39 -10.76
N ALA A 130 -1.04 -12.65 -10.72
CA ALA A 130 -1.08 -11.19 -10.68
C ALA A 130 -1.86 -10.60 -11.88
N ILE A 131 -1.76 -11.23 -13.07
CA ILE A 131 -2.47 -10.80 -14.27
C ILE A 131 -3.98 -11.03 -14.13
N THR A 132 -4.40 -12.19 -13.62
CA THR A 132 -5.83 -12.51 -13.43
C THR A 132 -6.43 -11.66 -12.32
N CYS A 133 -5.68 -11.45 -11.23
CA CYS A 133 -6.02 -10.52 -10.15
C CYS A 133 -6.25 -9.10 -10.67
N GLY A 134 -5.31 -8.56 -11.45
CA GLY A 134 -5.45 -7.22 -12.05
C GLY A 134 -6.67 -7.09 -12.98
N ARG A 135 -7.01 -8.15 -13.75
CA ARG A 135 -8.22 -8.17 -14.59
C ARG A 135 -9.50 -8.12 -13.74
N LYS A 136 -9.55 -8.85 -12.62
CA LYS A 136 -10.69 -8.83 -11.68
C LYS A 136 -10.88 -7.44 -11.08
N TRP A 137 -9.79 -6.80 -10.65
CA TRP A 137 -9.80 -5.42 -10.18
C TRP A 137 -10.36 -4.44 -11.22
N LEU A 138 -9.90 -4.50 -12.47
CA LEU A 138 -10.38 -3.64 -13.56
C LEU A 138 -11.86 -3.91 -13.92
N SER A 139 -12.31 -5.16 -13.81
CA SER A 139 -13.72 -5.51 -14.03
C SER A 139 -14.61 -4.93 -12.92
N ASN A 140 -14.22 -5.09 -11.66
CA ASN A 140 -14.94 -4.55 -10.52
C ASN A 140 -15.04 -3.01 -10.56
N HIS A 141 -13.94 -2.32 -10.84
CA HIS A 141 -13.92 -0.85 -10.98
C HIS A 141 -14.89 -0.36 -12.07
N ARG A 142 -14.96 -1.07 -13.20
CA ARG A 142 -15.91 -0.75 -14.27
C ARG A 142 -17.35 -0.94 -13.82
N MET A 143 -17.67 -2.04 -13.14
CA MET A 143 -19.02 -2.27 -12.62
C MET A 143 -19.44 -1.21 -11.59
N ARG A 144 -18.54 -0.82 -10.68
CA ARG A 144 -18.83 0.23 -9.69
C ARG A 144 -19.13 1.57 -10.34
N ARG A 145 -18.41 1.96 -11.40
CA ARG A 145 -18.68 3.21 -12.14
C ARG A 145 -19.99 3.22 -12.92
N LEU A 146 -20.50 2.05 -13.32
CA LEU A 146 -21.77 1.96 -14.04
C LEU A 146 -22.98 2.00 -13.08
N ASN A 147 -22.76 1.74 -11.79
CA ASN A 147 -23.80 1.67 -10.76
C ASN A 147 -23.82 2.90 -9.82
N SER A 148 -23.00 3.92 -10.11
CA SER A 148 -22.93 5.21 -9.38
C SER A 148 -23.53 6.33 -10.22
#